data_AF-A0A7W0L660-F1
#
_entry.id   AF-A0A7W0L660-F1
#
_cell.length_a   1.000
_cell.length_b   1.000
_cell.length_c   1.000
_cell.angle_alpha   90.00
_cell.angle_beta   90.00
_cell.angle_gamma   90.00
#
_symmetry.space_group_name_H-M   'P 1'
#
loop_
_entity.id
_entity.type
_entity.pdbx_description
1 polymer ?
#
loop_
_entity_poly.entity_id
_entity_poly.type
_entity_poly.pdbx_seq_one_letter_code
_entity_poly.pdbx_strand_id
1 'polypeptide(L)' 'VAFALRELHKRDSMDAYAAGRLTLREFARSLDLDVRAAHDLLRAEGVAVAQGERNETRSALNATLEDYNSAR' A
#
# COMPACT_ATOMS: atom_id res chain seq x y z
N VAL A 1 16.42 5.58 23.68
CA VAL A 1 16.96 6.12 22.40
C VAL A 1 16.38 5.39 21.18
N ALA A 2 16.47 4.06 21.10
CA ALA A 2 15.97 3.29 19.93
C ALA A 2 14.48 3.49 19.59
N PHE A 3 13.61 3.62 20.60
CA PHE A 3 12.16 3.86 20.37
C PHE A 3 11.87 5.22 19.73
N ALA A 4 12.54 6.29 20.21
CA ALA A 4 12.32 7.64 19.69
C ALA A 4 12.75 7.77 18.23
N LEU A 5 13.86 7.12 17.85
CA LEU A 5 14.32 7.08 16.46
C LEU A 5 13.37 6.30 15.56
N ARG A 6 12.81 5.18 16.05
CA ARG A 6 11.81 4.40 15.30
C ARG A 6 10.53 5.20 15.06
N GLU A 7 10.05 5.93 16.07
CA GLU A 7 8.84 6.74 15.93
C GLU A 7 9.06 7.94 14.99
N LEU A 8 10.25 8.55 15.01
CA LEU A 8 10.62 9.59 14.06
C LEU A 8 10.64 9.05 12.62
N HIS A 9 11.32 7.92 12.40
CA HIS A 9 11.38 7.26 11.09
C HIS A 9 9.98 6.89 10.56
N LYS A 10 9.08 6.40 11.43
CA LYS A 10 7.69 6.13 11.06
C LYS A 10 6.99 7.39 10.54
N ARG A 11 7.13 8.51 11.26
CA ARG A 11 6.52 9.79 10.88
C ARG A 11 7.06 10.29 9.54
N ASP A 12 8.36 10.27 9.35
CA ASP A 12 8.99 10.70 8.10
C ASP A 12 8.50 9.86 6.90
N SER A 13 8.37 8.54 7.07
CA SER A 13 7.80 7.65 6.06
C SER A 13 6.33 7.94 5.77
N MET A 14 5.52 8.23 6.80
CA MET A 14 4.11 8.60 6.62
C MET A 14 3.95 9.94 5.89
N ASP A 15 4.75 10.95 6.24
CA ASP A 15 4.74 12.25 5.58
C ASP A 15 5.18 12.13 4.11
N ALA A 16 6.17 11.27 3.83
CA ALA A 16 6.59 10.99 2.47
C ALA A 16 5.50 10.27 1.65
N TYR A 17 4.79 9.32 2.24
CA TYR A 17 3.65 8.66 1.61
C TYR A 17 2.49 9.63 1.36
N ALA A 18 2.09 10.43 2.36
CA ALA A 18 1.01 11.41 2.24
C ALA A 18 1.30 12.49 1.19
N ALA A 19 2.58 12.86 1.02
CA ALA A 19 3.04 13.78 -0.03
C ALA A 19 3.11 13.13 -1.43
N GLY A 20 2.76 11.85 -1.58
CA GLY A 20 2.84 11.12 -2.85
C GLY A 20 4.28 10.81 -3.30
N ARG A 21 5.27 10.96 -2.42
CA ARG A 21 6.68 10.67 -2.72
C ARG A 21 7.03 9.19 -2.60
N LEU A 22 6.21 8.42 -1.89
CA LEU A 22 6.34 6.97 -1.75
C LEU A 22 5.07 6.29 -2.23
N THR A 23 5.24 5.19 -2.95
CA THR A 23 4.17 4.22 -3.16
C THR A 23 3.91 3.42 -1.87
N LEU A 24 2.74 2.74 -1.79
CA LEU A 24 2.41 1.88 -0.66
C LEU A 24 3.47 0.78 -0.43
N ARG A 25 4.04 0.24 -1.51
CA ARG A 25 5.06 -0.83 -1.44
C ARG A 25 6.39 -0.29 -0.91
N GLU A 26 6.78 0.92 -1.29
CA GLU A 26 8.00 1.56 -0.78
C GLU A 26 7.85 1.97 0.69
N PHE A 27 6.68 2.49 1.06
CA PHE A 27 6.34 2.76 2.46
C PHE A 27 6.43 1.50 3.32
N ALA A 28 5.81 0.39 2.89
CA ALA A 28 5.86 -0.89 3.59
C ALA A 28 7.31 -1.38 3.79
N ARG A 29 8.12 -1.32 2.72
CA ARG A 29 9.54 -1.68 2.78
C ARG A 29 10.34 -0.79 3.73
N SER A 30 10.03 0.50 3.81
CA SER A 30 10.75 1.44 4.70
C SER A 30 10.56 1.11 6.18
N LEU A 31 9.46 0.44 6.54
CA LEU A 31 9.11 0.06 7.92
C LEU A 31 9.29 -1.43 8.19
N ASP A 32 9.84 -2.18 7.24
CA ASP A 32 9.95 -3.65 7.29
C ASP A 32 8.59 -4.34 7.55
N LEU A 33 7.55 -3.83 6.89
CA LEU A 33 6.18 -4.33 6.96
C LEU A 33 5.76 -4.98 5.64
N ASP A 34 4.82 -5.93 5.72
CA ASP A 34 4.09 -6.34 4.54
C ASP A 34 3.09 -5.25 4.09
N VAL A 35 2.63 -5.33 2.85
CA VAL A 35 1.73 -4.33 2.24
C VAL A 35 0.40 -4.19 2.98
N ARG A 36 -0.10 -5.27 3.59
CA ARG A 36 -1.37 -5.26 4.32
C ARG A 36 -1.21 -4.60 5.68
N ALA A 37 -0.16 -4.94 6.43
CA ALA A 37 0.19 -4.30 7.69
C ALA A 37 0.45 -2.80 7.50
N ALA A 38 1.13 -2.42 6.42
CA ALA A 38 1.37 -1.04 6.05
C ALA A 38 0.06 -0.29 5.72
N HIS A 39 -0.85 -0.92 4.98
CA HIS A 39 -2.18 -0.37 4.71
C HIS A 39 -2.99 -0.17 6.01
N ASP A 40 -2.98 -1.15 6.90
CA ASP A 40 -3.72 -1.09 8.17
C ASP A 40 -3.14 -0.01 9.10
N LEU A 41 -1.81 0.17 9.12
CA LEU A 41 -1.13 1.25 9.84
C LEU A 41 -1.57 2.62 9.32
N LEU A 42 -1.51 2.85 8.00
CA LEU A 42 -1.92 4.12 7.40
C LEU A 42 -3.39 4.44 7.69
N ARG A 43 -4.26 3.42 7.65
CA ARG A 43 -5.68 3.55 8.00
C ARG A 43 -5.87 3.94 9.46
N ALA A 44 -5.12 3.32 10.39
CA ALA A 44 -5.19 3.64 11.82
C ALA A 44 -4.72 5.06 12.13
N GLU A 45 -3.72 5.55 11.39
CA GLU A 45 -3.15 6.90 11.51
C GLU A 45 -3.96 7.96 10.72
N GLY A 46 -5.10 7.56 10.11
CA GLY A 46 -5.99 8.47 9.38
C GLY A 46 -5.44 8.97 8.04
N VAL A 47 -4.39 8.35 7.52
CA VAL A 47 -3.81 8.69 6.21
C VAL A 47 -4.65 8.06 5.11
N ALA A 48 -5.07 8.87 4.13
CA ALA A 48 -5.84 8.41 3.00
C ALA A 48 -5.02 7.44 2.15
N VAL A 49 -5.37 6.16 2.19
CA VAL A 49 -4.77 5.15 1.33
C VAL A 49 -5.59 5.08 0.06
N ALA A 50 -4.95 5.28 -1.09
CA ALA A 50 -5.58 5.07 -2.38
C ALA A 50 -6.05 3.61 -2.45
N GLN A 51 -7.36 3.40 -2.30
CA GLN A 51 -7.96 2.12 -2.63
C GLN A 51 -8.02 2.09 -4.15
N GLY A 52 -7.01 1.47 -4.79
CA GLY A 52 -7.10 1.16 -6.21
C GLY A 52 -8.47 0.54 -6.47
N GLU A 53 -9.18 1.02 -7.49
CA GLU A 53 -10.57 0.66 -7.69
C GLU A 53 -10.69 -0.87 -7.73
N ARG A 54 -11.21 -1.44 -6.64
CA ARG A 54 -11.36 -2.90 -6.52
C ARG A 54 -12.17 -3.46 -7.68
N ASN A 55 -13.06 -2.65 -8.24
CA ASN A 55 -13.86 -2.99 -9.40
C ASN A 55 -13.03 -3.01 -10.67
N GLU A 56 -12.18 -2.02 -10.96
CA GLU A 56 -11.28 -2.05 -12.13
C GLU A 56 -10.30 -3.23 -12.06
N THR A 57 -9.71 -3.48 -10.88
CA THR A 57 -8.77 -4.59 -10.70
C THR A 57 -9.47 -5.95 -10.86
N ARG A 58 -10.70 -6.08 -10.33
CA ARG A 58 -11.51 -7.30 -10.49
C ARG A 58 -11.97 -7.49 -11.93
N SER A 59 -12.38 -6.42 -12.61
CA SER A 59 -12.76 -6.47 -14.03
C SER A 59 -11.58 -6.87 -14.91
N ALA A 60 -10.40 -6.28 -14.69
CA ALA A 60 -9.19 -6.65 -15.42
C ALA A 60 -8.80 -8.11 -15.18
N LEU A 61 -8.86 -8.59 -13.93
CA LEU A 61 -8.58 -9.99 -13.61
C LEU A 61 -9.58 -10.95 -14.27
N ASN A 62 -10.87 -10.63 -14.24
CA ASN A 62 -11.91 -11.44 -14.86
C ASN A 62 -11.73 -11.51 -16.39
N ALA A 63 -11.43 -10.38 -17.03
CA ALA A 63 -11.15 -10.33 -18.46
C ALA A 63 -9.96 -11.24 -18.84
N THR A 64 -8.86 -11.18 -18.09
CA THR A 64 -7.70 -12.06 -18.34
C THR A 64 -8.03 -13.54 -18.11
N LEU A 65 -8.88 -13.87 -17.14
CA LEU A 65 -9.32 -15.25 -16.90
C LEU A 65 -10.23 -15.76 -18.02
N GLU A 66 -11.13 -14.92 -18.53
CA GLU A 66 -12.00 -15.24 -19.67
C GLU A 66 -11.18 -15.46 -20.95
N ASP A 67 -10.21 -14.60 -21.23
CA ASP A 67 -9.30 -14.75 -22.37
C ASP A 67 -8.49 -16.07 -22.28
N TYR A 68 -7.94 -16.38 -21.10
CA TYR A 68 -7.18 -17.63 -20.90
C TYR A 68 -8.03 -18.88 -21.11
N ASN A 69 -9.28 -18.88 -20.64
CA ASN A 69 -10.19 -20.01 -20.79
C ASN A 69 -10.72 -20.14 -22.22
N SER A 70 -10.85 -19.04 -22.95
CA SER A 70 -11.33 -19.03 -24.35
C SER A 70 -10.24 -19.42 -25.36
N ALA A 71 -8.97 -19.28 -24.98
CA ALA A 71 -7.82 -19.64 -25.82
C ALA A 71 -7.44 -21.14 -25.74
N ARG A 72 -8.24 -21.96 -25.04
CA ARG A 72 -7.97 -23.36 -24.71
C ARG A 72 -9.07 -24.27 -25.24
#